data_AF-A0A941HIC5-F1
#
_entry.id   AF-A0A941HIC5-F1
#
_cell.length_a   1.000
_cell.length_b   1.000
_cell.length_c   1.000
_cell.angle_alpha   90.00
_cell.angle_beta   90.00
_cell.angle_gamma   90.00
#
_symmetry.space_group_name_H-M   'P 1'
#
loop_
_entity.id
_entity.type
_entity.pdbx_description
1 polymer ?
#
loop_
_entity_poly.entity_id
_entity_poly.type
_entity_poly.pdbx_seq_one_letter_code
_entity_poly.pdbx_strand_id
1 'polypeptide(L)'
;MDINKRNRTELKQFFEQGDQPTEQQFAEFIDAGINQSEDGIAKVQGAPLSIQSEGDSAGLQEVLDLFSKFTDDKPKWSLNLNPTVNPQEPDSNQEGLNIKDATGQSRLFIKSGKGDVGIGTIEPTSKLTIQGKNETSLLSVIDTTQQHAKVFEVTQNQGNGIVSLRSGENEEIVRLQGKQDATSFLLGKVGVGTNTPKAPLSILGTGNTTKPDQSMHITNSSILFGGSNAGGSAQSGKIIVDETSLKIFGKTSGTNGATKKIDIFSEGGMSVKGNINALNKLNVEGALTAKTDMQVQQNLTINGNIIAKNQLQIEGVLTAKTDLEVQKKLTVKGSTTVEANMTVKGNTTVEKPIKIPVNQIVAFSVALSVNMKGAKNPLQFGQVNYDMGGHFKNNTHFIAPIKGMYLFTMCMRHNTGDGDVGWKLRLNDTDFVNGTAGDEKQERSWLIAKTAGHMNSRTVITFLQAGDKVHVEQFGSGGNDNYSSGFEGILLQALT
;
A
#
# COMPACT_ATOMS: atom_id res chain seq x y z
N MET A 1 -16.36 -89.06 -34.67
CA MET A 1 -16.95 -90.33 -34.19
C MET A 1 -18.12 -90.66 -35.11
N ASP A 2 -18.33 -91.94 -35.42
CA ASP A 2 -19.50 -92.41 -36.17
C ASP A 2 -20.31 -93.26 -35.17
N ILE A 3 -21.54 -92.86 -34.86
CA ILE A 3 -22.24 -93.35 -33.66
C ILE A 3 -23.66 -93.81 -33.95
N ASN A 4 -23.81 -95.10 -33.69
CA ASN A 4 -24.84 -95.71 -32.88
C ASN A 4 -24.27 -97.07 -32.42
N LYS A 5 -24.39 -97.56 -31.16
CA LYS A 5 -24.07 -98.96 -30.73
C LYS A 5 -24.90 -99.42 -29.49
N ARG A 6 -25.80 -100.43 -29.61
CA ARG A 6 -26.69 -100.97 -28.51
C ARG A 6 -26.00 -100.92 -27.15
N ASN A 7 -26.73 -100.70 -26.05
CA ASN A 7 -26.03 -100.45 -24.78
C ASN A 7 -25.21 -101.66 -24.29
N ARG A 8 -24.07 -101.37 -23.66
CA ARG A 8 -22.99 -102.35 -23.43
C ARG A 8 -23.38 -103.51 -22.50
N THR A 9 -24.46 -103.39 -21.74
CA THR A 9 -24.92 -104.40 -20.79
C THR A 9 -25.91 -105.36 -21.43
N GLU A 10 -26.89 -104.85 -22.18
CA GLU A 10 -27.77 -105.68 -23.02
C GLU A 10 -26.96 -106.48 -24.04
N LEU A 11 -25.91 -105.86 -24.60
CA LEU A 11 -25.04 -106.55 -25.53
C LEU A 11 -24.35 -107.77 -24.95
N LYS A 12 -23.84 -107.72 -23.71
CA LYS A 12 -23.14 -108.88 -23.11
C LYS A 12 -24.03 -110.11 -23.03
N GLN A 13 -25.34 -109.93 -22.81
CA GLN A 13 -26.33 -111.00 -22.66
C GLN A 13 -26.67 -111.75 -23.96
N PHE A 14 -26.14 -111.32 -25.11
CA PHE A 14 -26.29 -112.03 -26.39
C PHE A 14 -25.02 -112.77 -26.82
N PHE A 15 -23.96 -112.77 -26.00
CA PHE A 15 -22.64 -113.34 -26.32
C PHE A 15 -22.04 -114.12 -25.12
N GLU A 16 -22.87 -114.77 -24.28
CA GLU A 16 -22.38 -115.59 -23.18
C GLU A 16 -21.93 -116.99 -23.67
N GLN A 17 -21.30 -117.80 -22.81
CA GLN A 17 -20.69 -119.06 -23.24
C GLN A 17 -21.74 -120.13 -23.60
N GLY A 18 -22.08 -120.21 -24.89
CA GLY A 18 -22.99 -121.20 -25.47
C GLY A 18 -24.08 -120.61 -26.36
N ASP A 19 -24.21 -119.28 -26.39
CA ASP A 19 -25.21 -118.58 -27.21
C ASP A 19 -24.84 -118.55 -28.70
N GLN A 20 -25.86 -118.30 -29.54
CA GLN A 20 -25.69 -118.17 -31.00
C GLN A 20 -26.36 -116.88 -31.53
N PRO A 21 -25.70 -115.71 -31.41
CA PRO A 21 -26.26 -114.42 -31.80
C PRO A 21 -26.47 -114.27 -33.33
N THR A 22 -27.47 -113.47 -33.71
CA THR A 22 -27.86 -113.25 -35.11
C THR A 22 -27.12 -112.09 -35.78
N GLU A 23 -27.10 -112.08 -37.12
CA GLU A 23 -26.50 -111.02 -37.94
C GLU A 23 -27.01 -109.61 -37.55
N GLN A 24 -28.32 -109.47 -37.30
CA GLN A 24 -28.92 -108.20 -36.90
C GLN A 24 -28.58 -107.82 -35.44
N GLN A 25 -28.32 -108.79 -34.55
CA GLN A 25 -27.84 -108.50 -33.19
C GLN A 25 -26.37 -108.06 -33.20
N PHE A 26 -25.55 -108.61 -34.10
CA PHE A 26 -24.22 -108.10 -34.42
C PHE A 26 -24.27 -106.69 -35.04
N ALA A 27 -25.24 -106.40 -35.92
CA ALA A 27 -25.42 -105.08 -36.51
C ALA A 27 -25.95 -104.04 -35.51
N GLU A 28 -26.78 -104.42 -34.55
CA GLU A 28 -27.30 -103.49 -33.54
C GLU A 28 -26.34 -103.31 -32.35
N PHE A 29 -25.43 -104.27 -32.03
CA PHE A 29 -24.16 -103.98 -31.32
C PHE A 29 -23.39 -102.83 -32.01
N ILE A 30 -23.65 -102.65 -33.30
CA ILE A 30 -23.08 -101.65 -34.18
C ILE A 30 -24.10 -100.51 -34.48
N ASP A 31 -25.31 -100.46 -33.85
CA ASP A 31 -26.38 -99.44 -34.06
C ASP A 31 -27.41 -99.22 -32.88
N ALA A 32 -27.09 -98.42 -31.83
CA ALA A 32 -27.96 -97.43 -31.09
C ALA A 32 -27.17 -96.54 -30.07
N GLY A 33 -27.17 -95.20 -30.10
CA GLY A 33 -25.99 -94.38 -29.68
C GLY A 33 -25.66 -93.94 -28.23
N ILE A 34 -26.51 -94.09 -27.20
CA ILE A 34 -26.28 -93.52 -25.84
C ILE A 34 -26.93 -94.39 -24.74
N ASN A 35 -26.20 -94.72 -23.67
CA ASN A 35 -26.72 -95.26 -22.40
C ASN A 35 -26.99 -94.13 -21.39
N GLN A 36 -28.25 -93.89 -21.02
CA GLN A 36 -28.63 -92.73 -20.20
C GLN A 36 -28.01 -92.67 -18.80
N SER A 37 -27.58 -93.81 -18.23
CA SER A 37 -26.98 -93.87 -16.89
C SER A 37 -25.45 -93.97 -16.89
N GLU A 38 -24.84 -94.48 -17.98
CA GLU A 38 -23.37 -94.58 -18.11
C GLU A 38 -22.81 -93.37 -18.85
N ASP A 39 -23.50 -92.88 -19.89
CA ASP A 39 -23.09 -91.74 -20.71
C ASP A 39 -23.73 -90.40 -20.26
N GLY A 40 -24.43 -90.40 -19.11
CA GLY A 40 -24.95 -89.19 -18.44
C GLY A 40 -26.05 -88.40 -19.18
N ILE A 41 -26.56 -88.86 -20.33
CA ILE A 41 -27.50 -88.10 -21.16
C ILE A 41 -28.90 -88.72 -21.11
N ALA A 42 -29.88 -88.01 -20.55
CA ALA A 42 -31.25 -88.48 -20.37
C ALA A 42 -32.29 -87.57 -21.04
N LYS A 43 -33.34 -88.17 -21.64
CA LYS A 43 -34.44 -87.43 -22.28
C LYS A 43 -35.80 -88.01 -21.87
N VAL A 44 -36.32 -87.54 -20.74
CA VAL A 44 -37.65 -87.92 -20.23
C VAL A 44 -38.75 -87.23 -21.05
N GLN A 45 -39.84 -87.94 -21.33
CA GLN A 45 -40.98 -87.39 -22.07
C GLN A 45 -41.60 -86.18 -21.34
N GLY A 46 -41.76 -85.06 -22.03
CA GLY A 46 -42.25 -83.80 -21.46
C GLY A 46 -41.19 -82.94 -20.75
N ALA A 47 -39.96 -83.43 -20.59
CA ALA A 47 -38.84 -82.70 -20.00
C ALA A 47 -37.81 -82.25 -21.08
N PRO A 48 -36.99 -81.21 -20.79
CA PRO A 48 -35.82 -80.89 -21.61
C PRO A 48 -34.79 -82.03 -21.60
N LEU A 49 -33.84 -81.98 -22.53
CA LEU A 49 -32.65 -82.84 -22.49
C LEU A 49 -31.88 -82.57 -21.19
N SER A 50 -31.58 -83.62 -20.44
CA SER A 50 -30.80 -83.56 -19.20
C SER A 50 -29.42 -84.17 -19.46
N ILE A 51 -28.39 -83.51 -18.94
CA ILE A 51 -27.00 -83.96 -19.04
C ILE A 51 -26.43 -83.92 -17.62
N GLN A 52 -25.98 -85.08 -17.15
CA GLN A 52 -25.23 -85.25 -15.92
C GLN A 52 -23.75 -84.98 -16.20
N SER A 53 -23.08 -84.32 -15.27
CA SER A 53 -21.63 -84.10 -15.37
C SER A 53 -20.83 -85.35 -15.05
N GLU A 54 -19.74 -85.56 -15.79
CA GLU A 54 -18.73 -86.58 -15.52
C GLU A 54 -17.60 -85.99 -14.65
N GLY A 55 -17.30 -86.63 -13.53
CA GLY A 55 -16.26 -86.20 -12.57
C GLY A 55 -16.68 -86.38 -11.11
N ASP A 56 -15.72 -86.27 -10.19
CA ASP A 56 -15.96 -86.46 -8.77
C ASP A 56 -16.75 -85.29 -8.16
N SER A 57 -17.55 -85.58 -7.12
CA SER A 57 -18.34 -84.57 -6.40
C SER A 57 -17.48 -83.47 -5.73
N ALA A 58 -16.25 -83.80 -5.32
CA ALA A 58 -15.27 -82.85 -4.82
C ALA A 58 -14.45 -82.17 -5.92
N GLY A 59 -14.47 -82.69 -7.15
CA GLY A 59 -13.56 -82.32 -8.25
C GLY A 59 -14.23 -81.56 -9.39
N LEU A 60 -13.47 -81.37 -10.47
CA LEU A 60 -13.92 -80.88 -11.77
C LEU A 60 -14.99 -81.79 -12.37
N GLN A 61 -16.06 -81.22 -12.94
CA GLN A 61 -17.23 -81.94 -13.43
C GLN A 61 -17.59 -81.52 -14.87
N GLU A 62 -17.07 -82.22 -15.88
CA GLU A 62 -17.32 -81.90 -17.29
C GLU A 62 -18.77 -82.23 -17.70
N VAL A 63 -19.43 -81.38 -18.50
CA VAL A 63 -20.84 -81.55 -18.89
C VAL A 63 -21.02 -81.74 -20.39
N LEU A 64 -20.42 -80.87 -21.21
CA LEU A 64 -20.67 -80.88 -22.66
C LEU A 64 -19.47 -80.32 -23.42
N ASP A 65 -18.93 -81.13 -24.32
CA ASP A 65 -17.86 -80.76 -25.24
C ASP A 65 -18.37 -80.42 -26.64
N LEU A 66 -17.91 -79.29 -27.18
CA LEU A 66 -18.30 -78.74 -28.47
C LEU A 66 -17.10 -78.70 -29.42
N PHE A 67 -17.09 -79.62 -30.38
CA PHE A 67 -16.04 -79.75 -31.39
C PHE A 67 -16.42 -79.05 -32.71
N SER A 68 -15.46 -78.43 -33.40
CA SER A 68 -15.65 -78.04 -34.80
C SER A 68 -15.59 -79.24 -35.74
N LYS A 69 -14.72 -80.21 -35.40
CA LYS A 69 -14.64 -81.53 -36.03
C LYS A 69 -14.31 -82.54 -34.92
N PHE A 70 -14.97 -83.70 -34.94
CA PHE A 70 -14.66 -84.81 -34.01
C PHE A 70 -13.32 -85.52 -34.29
N THR A 71 -12.45 -84.91 -35.09
CA THR A 71 -11.05 -85.30 -35.34
C THR A 71 -10.06 -84.35 -34.67
N ASP A 72 -10.54 -83.28 -34.02
CA ASP A 72 -9.68 -82.36 -33.28
C ASP A 72 -9.34 -82.97 -31.92
N ASP A 73 -8.06 -82.90 -31.50
CA ASP A 73 -7.57 -83.48 -30.23
C ASP A 73 -8.23 -82.89 -28.96
N LYS A 74 -8.93 -81.75 -29.10
CA LYS A 74 -9.61 -81.03 -28.02
C LYS A 74 -10.89 -80.37 -28.52
N PRO A 75 -11.93 -80.26 -27.68
CA PRO A 75 -13.10 -79.44 -27.95
C PRO A 75 -12.70 -77.97 -28.17
N LYS A 76 -13.49 -77.22 -28.93
CA LYS A 76 -13.30 -75.76 -29.07
C LYS A 76 -13.86 -75.00 -27.88
N TRP A 77 -14.95 -75.53 -27.33
CA TRP A 77 -15.65 -75.01 -26.17
C TRP A 77 -16.12 -76.19 -25.33
N SER A 78 -16.09 -76.04 -24.01
CA SER A 78 -16.68 -77.02 -23.09
C SER A 78 -17.49 -76.30 -22.03
N LEU A 79 -18.57 -76.93 -21.60
CA LEU A 79 -19.31 -76.55 -20.40
C LEU A 79 -18.93 -77.51 -19.28
N ASN A 80 -18.64 -76.98 -18.10
CA ASN A 80 -18.39 -77.79 -16.91
C ASN A 80 -18.95 -77.14 -15.63
N LEU A 81 -19.12 -77.95 -14.61
CA LEU A 81 -19.45 -77.58 -13.25
C LEU A 81 -18.19 -77.69 -12.36
N ASN A 82 -18.23 -76.99 -11.24
CA ASN A 82 -17.18 -77.00 -10.20
C ASN A 82 -15.73 -76.87 -10.73
N PRO A 83 -15.42 -75.90 -11.62
CA PRO A 83 -14.08 -75.73 -12.19
C PRO A 83 -12.99 -75.49 -11.14
N THR A 84 -11.81 -76.07 -11.38
CA THR A 84 -10.61 -75.92 -10.56
C THR A 84 -9.89 -74.59 -10.81
N VAL A 85 -9.59 -73.83 -9.74
CA VAL A 85 -8.80 -72.59 -9.80
C VAL A 85 -7.32 -72.88 -10.00
N ASN A 86 -6.79 -73.79 -9.19
CA ASN A 86 -5.38 -74.13 -9.15
C ASN A 86 -5.24 -75.65 -9.31
N PRO A 87 -4.85 -76.16 -10.50
CA PRO A 87 -4.70 -77.59 -10.76
C PRO A 87 -3.74 -78.35 -9.82
N GLN A 88 -2.94 -77.62 -9.04
CA GLN A 88 -2.02 -78.15 -8.04
C GLN A 88 -2.60 -78.21 -6.61
N GLU A 89 -3.77 -77.61 -6.37
CA GLU A 89 -4.47 -77.57 -5.07
C GLU A 89 -5.86 -78.24 -5.22
N PRO A 90 -6.03 -79.49 -4.75
CA PRO A 90 -7.23 -80.30 -5.02
C PRO A 90 -8.56 -79.64 -4.59
N ASP A 91 -8.54 -78.90 -3.48
CA ASP A 91 -9.72 -78.26 -2.88
C ASP A 91 -9.97 -76.83 -3.41
N SER A 92 -9.29 -76.41 -4.48
CA SER A 92 -9.40 -75.05 -5.05
C SER A 92 -10.60 -74.84 -5.99
N ASN A 93 -11.57 -75.76 -6.00
CA ASN A 93 -12.68 -75.74 -6.95
C ASN A 93 -13.71 -74.64 -6.61
N GLN A 94 -14.33 -74.07 -7.65
CA GLN A 94 -15.36 -73.04 -7.52
C GLN A 94 -16.69 -73.57 -8.05
N GLU A 95 -17.59 -73.95 -7.14
CA GLU A 95 -18.92 -74.44 -7.51
C GLU A 95 -19.68 -73.40 -8.34
N GLY A 96 -20.18 -73.81 -9.50
CA GLY A 96 -20.87 -72.94 -10.46
C GLY A 96 -20.84 -73.51 -11.89
N LEU A 97 -21.53 -72.84 -12.81
CA LEU A 97 -21.55 -73.17 -14.24
C LEU A 97 -20.46 -72.39 -14.97
N ASN A 98 -19.62 -73.09 -15.74
CA ASN A 98 -18.51 -72.50 -16.47
C ASN A 98 -18.55 -72.87 -17.96
N ILE A 99 -18.10 -71.93 -18.79
CA ILE A 99 -17.83 -72.11 -20.22
C ILE A 99 -16.34 -71.82 -20.43
N LYS A 100 -15.58 -72.84 -20.82
CA LYS A 100 -14.14 -72.75 -21.14
C LYS A 100 -13.89 -72.94 -22.64
N ASP A 101 -12.77 -72.42 -23.12
CA ASP A 101 -12.30 -72.64 -24.49
C ASP A 101 -11.31 -73.82 -24.61
N ALA A 102 -10.83 -74.07 -25.84
CA ALA A 102 -9.85 -75.10 -26.17
C ALA A 102 -8.53 -75.06 -25.38
N THR A 103 -8.20 -73.91 -24.75
CA THR A 103 -7.01 -73.76 -23.89
C THR A 103 -7.27 -74.14 -22.44
N GLY A 104 -8.53 -74.41 -22.09
CA GLY A 104 -9.00 -74.62 -20.72
C GLY A 104 -9.34 -73.33 -19.97
N GLN A 105 -9.14 -72.16 -20.58
CA GLN A 105 -9.47 -70.88 -19.94
C GLN A 105 -10.97 -70.66 -19.89
N SER A 106 -11.48 -70.30 -18.71
CA SER A 106 -12.85 -69.80 -18.56
C SER A 106 -13.06 -68.53 -19.39
N ARG A 107 -14.24 -68.42 -19.99
CA ARG A 107 -14.71 -67.25 -20.74
C ARG A 107 -15.98 -66.68 -20.13
N LEU A 108 -16.85 -67.54 -19.59
CA LEU A 108 -18.00 -67.17 -18.75
C LEU A 108 -18.11 -68.15 -17.57
N PHE A 109 -18.29 -67.64 -16.36
CA PHE A 109 -18.58 -68.40 -15.16
C PHE A 109 -19.77 -67.79 -14.41
N ILE A 110 -20.61 -68.60 -13.80
CA ILE A 110 -21.71 -68.18 -12.91
C ILE A 110 -21.60 -68.99 -11.62
N LYS A 111 -21.21 -68.34 -10.53
CA LYS A 111 -20.97 -68.97 -9.23
C LYS A 111 -22.26 -69.49 -8.59
N SER A 112 -22.24 -70.74 -8.14
CA SER A 112 -23.36 -71.36 -7.42
C SER A 112 -23.69 -70.62 -6.12
N GLY A 113 -24.97 -70.67 -5.72
CA GLY A 113 -25.52 -70.01 -4.53
C GLY A 113 -25.57 -68.47 -4.57
N LYS A 114 -24.56 -67.80 -5.13
CA LYS A 114 -24.47 -66.33 -5.18
C LYS A 114 -24.86 -65.71 -6.53
N GLY A 115 -24.73 -66.45 -7.63
CA GLY A 115 -24.96 -65.93 -8.98
C GLY A 115 -23.96 -64.83 -9.40
N ASP A 116 -22.76 -64.81 -8.81
CA ASP A 116 -21.71 -63.87 -9.21
C ASP A 116 -21.10 -64.31 -10.54
N VAL A 117 -21.00 -63.40 -11.51
CA VAL A 117 -20.59 -63.71 -12.88
C VAL A 117 -19.12 -63.36 -13.11
N GLY A 118 -18.34 -64.31 -13.62
CA GLY A 118 -16.98 -64.10 -14.10
C GLY A 118 -16.91 -64.08 -15.63
N ILE A 119 -16.21 -63.11 -16.21
CA ILE A 119 -15.84 -63.09 -17.62
C ILE A 119 -14.31 -63.20 -17.69
N GLY A 120 -13.79 -64.26 -18.31
CA GLY A 120 -12.35 -64.56 -18.30
C GLY A 120 -11.80 -65.09 -16.97
N THR A 121 -12.65 -65.33 -15.96
CA THR A 121 -12.25 -65.82 -14.63
C THR A 121 -13.35 -66.68 -14.00
N ILE A 122 -12.94 -67.62 -13.13
CA ILE A 122 -13.85 -68.39 -12.26
C ILE A 122 -13.85 -67.91 -10.79
N GLU A 123 -13.09 -66.84 -10.48
CA GLU A 123 -13.02 -66.26 -9.14
C GLU A 123 -13.64 -64.84 -9.12
N PRO A 124 -14.97 -64.70 -9.36
CA PRO A 124 -15.60 -63.40 -9.31
C PRO A 124 -15.57 -62.84 -7.88
N THR A 125 -14.96 -61.67 -7.73
CA THR A 125 -14.84 -60.92 -6.46
C THR A 125 -16.03 -59.99 -6.23
N SER A 126 -16.86 -59.79 -7.24
CA SER A 126 -18.11 -59.03 -7.21
C SER A 126 -19.14 -59.62 -8.19
N LYS A 127 -20.37 -59.08 -8.19
CA LYS A 127 -21.50 -59.57 -9.01
C LYS A 127 -21.19 -59.72 -10.49
N LEU A 128 -20.32 -58.89 -11.05
CA LEU A 128 -19.72 -59.06 -12.37
C LEU A 128 -18.23 -58.74 -12.29
N THR A 129 -17.38 -59.73 -12.54
CA THR A 129 -15.93 -59.59 -12.54
C THR A 129 -15.39 -59.90 -13.93
N ILE A 130 -14.68 -58.96 -14.55
CA ILE A 130 -14.10 -59.13 -15.88
C ILE A 130 -12.57 -59.17 -15.74
N GLN A 131 -11.95 -60.28 -16.13
CA GLN A 131 -10.50 -60.48 -16.08
C GLN A 131 -9.93 -60.56 -17.50
N GLY A 132 -9.39 -59.45 -17.99
CA GLY A 132 -8.65 -59.38 -19.24
C GLY A 132 -7.19 -59.78 -19.05
N LYS A 133 -6.87 -61.08 -19.16
CA LYS A 133 -5.48 -61.57 -19.04
C LYS A 133 -4.67 -61.11 -20.26
N ASN A 134 -3.74 -60.18 -20.03
CA ASN A 134 -2.96 -59.45 -21.05
C ASN A 134 -3.78 -58.51 -21.96
N GLU A 135 -5.06 -58.27 -21.65
CA GLU A 135 -5.92 -57.37 -22.42
C GLU A 135 -5.95 -55.96 -21.82
N THR A 136 -5.89 -54.95 -22.67
CA THR A 136 -6.00 -53.54 -22.26
C THR A 136 -7.46 -53.12 -22.12
N SER A 137 -8.34 -53.51 -23.05
CA SER A 137 -9.77 -53.23 -23.04
C SER A 137 -10.52 -54.30 -22.24
N LEU A 138 -11.19 -53.92 -21.15
CA LEU A 138 -11.92 -54.85 -20.29
C LEU A 138 -13.43 -54.83 -20.55
N LEU A 139 -13.99 -53.63 -20.72
CA LEU A 139 -15.41 -53.44 -21.04
C LEU A 139 -15.53 -52.29 -22.05
N SER A 140 -16.32 -52.47 -23.11
CA SER A 140 -16.65 -51.39 -24.05
C SER A 140 -18.10 -51.44 -24.48
N VAL A 141 -18.76 -50.29 -24.47
CA VAL A 141 -20.03 -50.06 -25.16
C VAL A 141 -19.71 -49.37 -26.49
N ILE A 142 -20.13 -49.98 -27.60
CA ILE A 142 -19.80 -49.54 -28.96
C ILE A 142 -21.05 -49.12 -29.73
N ASP A 143 -20.94 -48.03 -30.49
CA ASP A 143 -21.96 -47.62 -31.47
C ASP A 143 -21.63 -48.22 -32.84
N THR A 144 -22.50 -49.10 -33.34
CA THR A 144 -22.34 -49.75 -34.64
C THR A 144 -22.69 -48.84 -35.83
N THR A 145 -23.30 -47.67 -35.61
CA THR A 145 -23.66 -46.73 -36.68
C THR A 145 -22.48 -45.86 -37.14
N GLN A 146 -21.49 -45.65 -36.27
CA GLN A 146 -20.32 -44.77 -36.48
C GLN A 146 -19.01 -45.55 -36.24
N GLN A 147 -18.66 -46.46 -37.16
CA GLN A 147 -17.40 -47.23 -37.16
C GLN A 147 -16.99 -47.89 -35.82
N HIS A 148 -17.95 -48.39 -35.04
CA HIS A 148 -17.69 -49.00 -33.72
C HIS A 148 -17.05 -48.04 -32.70
N ALA A 149 -17.39 -46.75 -32.74
CA ALA A 149 -16.96 -45.77 -31.74
C ALA A 149 -17.25 -46.28 -30.32
N LYS A 150 -16.21 -46.36 -29.47
CA LYS A 150 -16.34 -46.84 -28.09
C LYS A 150 -16.92 -45.73 -27.21
N VAL A 151 -18.26 -45.63 -27.17
CA VAL A 151 -19.01 -44.61 -26.41
C VAL A 151 -18.59 -44.59 -24.94
N PHE A 152 -18.41 -45.77 -24.34
CA PHE A 152 -17.88 -45.94 -22.99
C PHE A 152 -16.86 -47.08 -22.98
N GLU A 153 -15.73 -46.88 -22.30
CA GLU A 153 -14.65 -47.87 -22.23
C GLU A 153 -14.06 -47.93 -20.81
N VAL A 154 -13.83 -49.14 -20.31
CA VAL A 154 -13.01 -49.43 -19.13
C VAL A 154 -11.77 -50.17 -19.61
N THR A 155 -10.60 -49.57 -19.42
CA THR A 155 -9.31 -50.16 -19.79
C THR A 155 -8.35 -50.23 -18.60
N GLN A 156 -7.29 -51.02 -18.74
CA GLN A 156 -6.13 -51.00 -17.86
C GLN A 156 -4.86 -50.66 -18.64
N ASN A 157 -3.95 -49.94 -17.99
CA ASN A 157 -2.58 -49.74 -18.47
C ASN A 157 -1.59 -49.84 -17.30
N GLN A 158 -0.70 -50.83 -17.32
CA GLN A 158 0.26 -51.09 -16.23
C GLN A 158 -0.43 -51.20 -14.84
N GLY A 159 -1.59 -51.87 -14.78
CA GLY A 159 -2.41 -52.00 -13.57
C GLY A 159 -3.26 -50.77 -13.20
N ASN A 160 -3.12 -49.63 -13.90
CA ASN A 160 -3.93 -48.44 -13.66
C ASN A 160 -5.24 -48.54 -14.43
N GLY A 161 -6.37 -48.46 -13.72
CA GLY A 161 -7.69 -48.38 -14.33
C GLY A 161 -7.93 -47.03 -15.01
N ILE A 162 -8.58 -47.07 -16.17
CA ILE A 162 -9.00 -45.90 -16.95
C ILE A 162 -10.47 -46.10 -17.33
N VAL A 163 -11.29 -45.08 -17.10
CA VAL A 163 -12.66 -44.99 -17.58
C VAL A 163 -12.74 -43.82 -18.56
N SER A 164 -13.26 -44.06 -19.76
CA SER A 164 -13.39 -43.03 -20.78
C SER A 164 -14.75 -42.99 -21.46
N LEU A 165 -15.09 -41.80 -21.96
CA LEU A 165 -16.25 -41.55 -22.82
C LEU A 165 -15.77 -40.90 -24.12
N ARG A 166 -16.28 -41.38 -25.26
CA ARG A 166 -15.91 -40.86 -26.59
C ARG A 166 -17.09 -40.21 -27.31
N SER A 167 -16.78 -39.29 -28.22
CA SER A 167 -17.73 -38.74 -29.19
C SER A 167 -18.06 -39.77 -30.29
N GLY A 168 -19.09 -39.47 -31.10
CA GLY A 168 -19.40 -40.26 -32.30
C GLY A 168 -18.29 -40.24 -33.37
N GLU A 169 -17.32 -39.33 -33.25
CA GLU A 169 -16.12 -39.25 -34.10
C GLU A 169 -14.92 -40.00 -33.47
N ASN A 170 -15.17 -40.81 -32.43
CA ASN A 170 -14.18 -41.60 -31.68
C ASN A 170 -13.13 -40.77 -30.90
N GLU A 171 -13.30 -39.45 -30.82
CA GLU A 171 -12.52 -38.55 -29.96
C GLU A 171 -12.83 -38.81 -28.48
N GLU A 172 -11.82 -38.89 -27.62
CA GLU A 172 -12.00 -39.08 -26.19
C GLU A 172 -12.35 -37.77 -25.49
N ILE A 173 -13.60 -37.63 -25.04
CA ILE A 173 -14.13 -36.40 -24.45
C ILE A 173 -13.96 -36.38 -22.93
N VAL A 174 -13.99 -37.54 -22.29
CA VAL A 174 -13.76 -37.69 -20.84
C VAL A 174 -12.77 -38.83 -20.62
N ARG A 175 -11.77 -38.59 -19.76
CA ARG A 175 -10.89 -39.62 -19.22
C ARG A 175 -10.73 -39.44 -17.73
N LEU A 176 -11.02 -40.49 -16.98
CA LEU A 176 -10.69 -40.63 -15.55
C LEU A 176 -9.71 -41.79 -15.41
N GLN A 177 -8.52 -41.55 -14.83
CA GLN A 177 -7.50 -42.59 -14.69
C GLN A 177 -6.83 -42.57 -13.31
N GLY A 178 -6.52 -43.77 -12.80
CA GLY A 178 -5.93 -43.97 -11.47
C GLY A 178 -4.40 -43.82 -11.39
N LYS A 179 -3.72 -43.43 -12.48
CA LYS A 179 -2.25 -43.31 -12.52
C LYS A 179 -1.81 -41.94 -11.98
N GLN A 180 -1.00 -41.96 -10.92
CA GLN A 180 -0.58 -40.78 -10.15
C GLN A 180 -0.07 -39.60 -11.00
N ASP A 181 0.75 -39.88 -12.02
CA ASP A 181 1.39 -38.85 -12.85
C ASP A 181 0.69 -38.62 -14.21
N ALA A 182 -0.56 -39.07 -14.37
CA ALA A 182 -1.27 -39.03 -15.64
C ALA A 182 -2.57 -38.20 -15.60
N THR A 183 -2.76 -37.38 -16.62
CA THR A 183 -3.86 -36.41 -16.68
C THR A 183 -5.23 -37.07 -16.85
N SER A 184 -6.11 -36.93 -15.86
CA SER A 184 -7.56 -37.07 -16.06
C SER A 184 -8.13 -35.75 -16.59
N PHE A 185 -9.12 -35.80 -17.51
CA PHE A 185 -9.63 -34.62 -18.19
C PHE A 185 -11.10 -34.74 -18.61
N LEU A 186 -11.71 -33.58 -18.85
CA LEU A 186 -13.01 -33.39 -19.49
C LEU A 186 -12.83 -32.31 -20.57
N LEU A 187 -13.01 -32.67 -21.85
CA LEU A 187 -12.97 -31.72 -22.98
C LEU A 187 -14.34 -31.02 -23.19
N GLY A 188 -15.42 -31.69 -22.81
CA GLY A 188 -16.77 -31.11 -22.78
C GLY A 188 -16.98 -30.12 -21.63
N LYS A 189 -17.99 -29.27 -21.73
CA LYS A 189 -18.37 -28.33 -20.65
C LYS A 189 -18.88 -29.11 -19.43
N VAL A 190 -18.39 -28.74 -18.25
CA VAL A 190 -18.77 -29.34 -16.96
C VAL A 190 -19.81 -28.46 -16.26
N GLY A 191 -20.99 -29.01 -16.01
CA GLY A 191 -22.04 -28.40 -15.20
C GLY A 191 -22.09 -29.00 -13.80
N VAL A 192 -21.92 -28.18 -12.76
CA VAL A 192 -22.12 -28.57 -11.36
C VAL A 192 -23.41 -27.93 -10.87
N GLY A 193 -24.45 -28.74 -10.64
CA GLY A 193 -25.81 -28.25 -10.31
C GLY A 193 -26.56 -27.62 -11.50
N THR A 194 -26.06 -27.77 -12.72
CA THR A 194 -26.76 -27.36 -13.96
C THR A 194 -26.53 -28.37 -15.08
N ASN A 195 -27.56 -28.58 -15.91
CA ASN A 195 -27.49 -29.34 -17.17
C ASN A 195 -27.21 -28.44 -18.40
N THR A 196 -27.08 -27.13 -18.22
CA THR A 196 -26.93 -26.13 -19.29
C THR A 196 -25.71 -25.21 -19.04
N PRO A 197 -24.48 -25.76 -19.01
CA PRO A 197 -23.28 -24.99 -18.72
C PRO A 197 -23.00 -23.93 -19.80
N LYS A 198 -22.90 -22.67 -19.37
CA LYS A 198 -22.67 -21.52 -20.25
C LYS A 198 -21.19 -21.38 -20.61
N ALA A 199 -20.29 -21.68 -19.68
CA ALA A 199 -18.82 -21.70 -19.84
C ALA A 199 -18.25 -23.13 -19.65
N PRO A 200 -16.95 -23.38 -19.96
CA PRO A 200 -16.31 -24.70 -19.79
C PRO A 200 -16.48 -25.32 -18.41
N LEU A 201 -16.53 -24.50 -17.35
CA LEU A 201 -17.04 -24.87 -16.04
C LEU A 201 -18.19 -23.92 -15.69
N SER A 202 -19.34 -24.46 -15.31
CA SER A 202 -20.49 -23.67 -14.82
C SER A 202 -21.00 -24.27 -13.52
N ILE A 203 -21.04 -23.46 -12.46
CA ILE A 203 -21.46 -23.89 -11.12
C ILE A 203 -22.75 -23.12 -10.77
N LEU A 204 -23.85 -23.85 -10.59
CA LEU A 204 -25.15 -23.32 -10.23
C LEU A 204 -25.65 -24.08 -9.00
N GLY A 205 -25.54 -23.48 -7.82
CA GLY A 205 -25.97 -24.14 -6.59
C GLY A 205 -25.85 -23.28 -5.35
N THR A 206 -26.73 -23.55 -4.39
CA THR A 206 -26.75 -22.95 -3.05
C THR A 206 -25.85 -23.76 -2.11
N GLY A 207 -24.54 -23.55 -2.23
CA GLY A 207 -23.56 -24.09 -1.27
C GLY A 207 -23.45 -23.24 0.00
N ASN A 208 -22.51 -23.59 0.88
CA ASN A 208 -22.18 -22.75 2.03
C ASN A 208 -21.56 -21.42 1.53
N THR A 209 -22.25 -20.30 1.77
CA THR A 209 -21.78 -18.95 1.45
C THR A 209 -21.44 -18.14 2.71
N THR A 210 -21.54 -18.73 3.91
CA THR A 210 -21.53 -17.97 5.17
C THR A 210 -20.18 -18.03 5.88
N LYS A 211 -19.71 -19.23 6.24
CA LYS A 211 -18.50 -19.45 7.05
C LYS A 211 -17.72 -20.64 6.49
N PRO A 212 -16.41 -20.52 6.20
CA PRO A 212 -15.57 -21.66 5.84
C PRO A 212 -15.60 -22.77 6.92
N ASP A 213 -15.64 -24.02 6.47
CA ASP A 213 -15.94 -25.20 7.30
C ASP A 213 -14.92 -26.35 7.17
N GLN A 214 -13.74 -26.06 6.58
CA GLN A 214 -12.63 -26.95 6.14
C GLN A 214 -12.63 -27.23 4.64
N SER A 215 -13.78 -27.30 4.01
CA SER A 215 -13.85 -27.55 2.57
C SER A 215 -13.65 -26.25 1.77
N MET A 216 -13.08 -26.38 0.58
CA MET A 216 -13.20 -25.33 -0.43
C MET A 216 -14.63 -25.35 -0.96
N HIS A 217 -15.30 -24.20 -0.95
CA HIS A 217 -16.62 -24.04 -1.57
C HIS A 217 -16.52 -23.05 -2.72
N ILE A 218 -17.10 -23.40 -3.85
CA ILE A 218 -17.34 -22.48 -4.96
C ILE A 218 -18.85 -22.51 -5.21
N THR A 219 -19.48 -21.34 -5.10
CA THR A 219 -20.92 -21.16 -5.35
C THR A 219 -21.13 -20.16 -6.49
N ASN A 220 -22.38 -19.89 -6.84
CA ASN A 220 -22.74 -18.86 -7.83
C ASN A 220 -22.34 -17.43 -7.41
N SER A 221 -22.04 -17.17 -6.13
CA SER A 221 -21.77 -15.83 -5.58
C SER A 221 -20.56 -15.74 -4.65
N SER A 222 -19.88 -16.85 -4.36
CA SER A 222 -18.76 -16.86 -3.41
C SER A 222 -17.71 -17.94 -3.67
N ILE A 223 -16.49 -17.66 -3.21
CA ILE A 223 -15.41 -18.64 -3.08
C ILE A 223 -14.98 -18.63 -1.61
N LEU A 224 -15.09 -19.78 -0.95
CA LEU A 224 -14.59 -20.01 0.41
C LEU A 224 -13.33 -20.86 0.32
N PHE A 225 -12.22 -20.37 0.87
CA PHE A 225 -11.00 -21.15 1.02
C PHE A 225 -11.07 -21.95 2.32
N GLY A 226 -11.13 -23.27 2.18
CA GLY A 226 -11.12 -24.21 3.30
C GLY A 226 -9.84 -24.11 4.12
N GLY A 227 -9.98 -23.94 5.44
CA GLY A 227 -8.89 -23.95 6.40
C GLY A 227 -9.36 -24.61 7.69
N SER A 228 -8.43 -24.91 8.61
CA SER A 228 -8.68 -25.79 9.75
C SER A 228 -9.79 -25.30 10.71
N ASN A 229 -10.98 -25.86 10.44
CA ASN A 229 -12.06 -26.24 11.35
C ASN A 229 -13.03 -25.14 11.83
N ALA A 230 -14.30 -25.40 11.50
CA ALA A 230 -15.57 -24.90 12.06
C ALA A 230 -15.62 -23.51 12.73
N GLY A 231 -16.38 -22.58 12.11
CA GLY A 231 -16.99 -21.45 12.83
C GLY A 231 -16.61 -20.04 12.36
N GLY A 232 -15.70 -19.93 11.38
CA GLY A 232 -15.08 -18.65 10.95
C GLY A 232 -13.64 -18.51 11.42
N SER A 233 -12.90 -19.63 11.40
CA SER A 233 -11.61 -19.82 12.06
C SER A 233 -10.44 -19.15 11.33
N ALA A 234 -9.33 -19.15 12.06
CA ALA A 234 -8.15 -18.32 11.95
C ALA A 234 -7.36 -18.41 10.63
N GLN A 235 -7.62 -19.42 9.82
CA GLN A 235 -6.76 -19.75 8.69
C GLN A 235 -7.50 -19.79 7.35
N SER A 236 -8.70 -19.20 7.31
CA SER A 236 -9.58 -19.17 6.14
C SER A 236 -9.61 -17.80 5.46
N GLY A 237 -9.93 -17.79 4.17
CA GLY A 237 -10.17 -16.60 3.35
C GLY A 237 -11.50 -16.71 2.62
N LYS A 238 -12.09 -15.58 2.22
CA LYS A 238 -13.43 -15.54 1.61
C LYS A 238 -13.54 -14.43 0.58
N ILE A 239 -14.11 -14.75 -0.58
CA ILE A 239 -14.50 -13.79 -1.61
C ILE A 239 -16.02 -13.93 -1.81
N ILE A 240 -16.76 -12.83 -1.79
CA ILE A 240 -18.21 -12.78 -1.97
C ILE A 240 -18.59 -11.62 -2.88
N VAL A 241 -19.54 -11.85 -3.78
CA VAL A 241 -20.32 -10.77 -4.40
C VAL A 241 -21.66 -10.66 -3.67
N ASP A 242 -22.00 -9.46 -3.20
CA ASP A 242 -23.38 -9.10 -2.85
C ASP A 242 -23.96 -8.09 -3.85
N GLU A 243 -25.15 -7.56 -3.59
CA GLU A 243 -25.90 -6.70 -4.52
C GLU A 243 -25.12 -5.45 -4.98
N THR A 244 -24.13 -4.97 -4.21
CA THR A 244 -23.43 -3.71 -4.49
C THR A 244 -21.90 -3.78 -4.34
N SER A 245 -21.34 -4.89 -3.87
CA SER A 245 -19.92 -4.97 -3.52
C SER A 245 -19.29 -6.35 -3.71
N LEU A 246 -18.00 -6.34 -4.08
CA LEU A 246 -17.10 -7.48 -3.95
C LEU A 246 -16.40 -7.38 -2.59
N LYS A 247 -16.70 -8.32 -1.68
CA LYS A 247 -16.08 -8.40 -0.35
C LYS A 247 -15.02 -9.49 -0.32
N ILE A 248 -13.78 -9.08 -0.07
CA ILE A 248 -12.64 -9.96 0.15
C ILE A 248 -12.32 -9.93 1.65
N PHE A 249 -12.10 -11.09 2.25
CA PHE A 249 -11.73 -11.24 3.66
C PHE A 249 -10.39 -11.98 3.78
N GLY A 250 -9.46 -11.34 4.47
CA GLY A 250 -8.13 -11.87 4.77
C GLY A 250 -8.09 -13.03 5.77
N LYS A 251 -6.99 -13.80 5.73
CA LYS A 251 -6.60 -14.81 6.72
C LYS A 251 -6.21 -14.13 8.06
N THR A 252 -6.39 -14.80 9.21
CA THR A 252 -6.33 -14.14 10.54
C THR A 252 -6.02 -15.10 11.70
N SER A 253 -4.82 -15.17 12.27
CA SER A 253 -4.45 -16.26 13.22
C SER A 253 -5.28 -16.44 14.51
N GLY A 254 -6.31 -15.63 14.78
CA GLY A 254 -7.37 -15.87 15.77
C GLY A 254 -8.76 -15.40 15.31
N THR A 255 -9.75 -15.45 16.22
CA THR A 255 -11.13 -14.99 15.98
C THR A 255 -11.30 -13.47 15.84
N ASN A 256 -10.29 -12.69 16.24
CA ASN A 256 -10.32 -11.23 16.17
C ASN A 256 -10.13 -10.73 14.72
N GLY A 257 -11.03 -9.87 14.24
CA GLY A 257 -10.95 -9.27 12.92
C GLY A 257 -9.70 -8.41 12.69
N ALA A 258 -9.06 -7.89 13.74
CA ALA A 258 -7.89 -7.02 13.66
C ALA A 258 -6.66 -7.68 13.01
N THR A 259 -6.57 -9.01 13.01
CA THR A 259 -5.47 -9.76 12.38
C THR A 259 -5.74 -10.18 10.92
N LYS A 260 -6.88 -9.78 10.33
CA LYS A 260 -7.19 -10.04 8.92
C LYS A 260 -6.33 -9.20 7.99
N LYS A 261 -5.55 -9.85 7.12
CA LYS A 261 -4.72 -9.18 6.10
C LYS A 261 -5.08 -9.61 4.69
N ILE A 262 -5.05 -8.64 3.77
CA ILE A 262 -5.11 -8.85 2.33
C ILE A 262 -3.87 -8.18 1.77
N ASP A 263 -2.87 -8.98 1.43
CA ASP A 263 -1.64 -8.50 0.80
C ASP A 263 -1.85 -8.50 -0.72
N ILE A 264 -1.63 -7.36 -1.38
CA ILE A 264 -1.83 -7.18 -2.82
C ILE A 264 -0.46 -6.87 -3.45
N PHE A 265 0.09 -7.84 -4.17
CA PHE A 265 1.33 -7.69 -4.92
C PHE A 265 1.00 -7.27 -6.35
N SER A 266 1.33 -6.04 -6.73
CA SER A 266 1.13 -5.54 -8.10
C SER A 266 2.36 -4.75 -8.55
N GLU A 267 3.30 -5.45 -9.18
CA GLU A 267 4.58 -4.89 -9.65
C GLU A 267 4.37 -3.78 -10.70
N GLY A 268 3.32 -3.88 -11.52
CA GLY A 268 2.89 -2.84 -12.46
C GLY A 268 2.11 -1.67 -11.83
N GLY A 269 1.97 -1.64 -10.51
CA GLY A 269 1.16 -0.66 -9.78
C GLY A 269 -0.34 -1.01 -9.69
N MET A 270 -1.11 -0.18 -8.99
CA MET A 270 -2.55 -0.38 -8.78
C MET A 270 -3.32 0.90 -9.14
N SER A 271 -4.39 0.75 -9.94
CA SER A 271 -5.28 1.85 -10.32
C SER A 271 -6.68 1.62 -9.75
N VAL A 272 -7.14 2.53 -8.90
CA VAL A 272 -8.47 2.46 -8.27
C VAL A 272 -9.34 3.57 -8.87
N LYS A 273 -10.45 3.21 -9.51
CA LYS A 273 -11.47 4.16 -9.96
C LYS A 273 -12.53 4.30 -8.87
N GLY A 274 -12.44 5.38 -8.09
CA GLY A 274 -13.35 5.66 -6.97
C GLY A 274 -12.57 6.15 -5.74
N ASN A 275 -13.27 6.21 -4.60
CA ASN A 275 -12.69 6.67 -3.34
C ASN A 275 -11.90 5.55 -2.64
N ILE A 276 -10.77 5.90 -2.03
CA ILE A 276 -10.05 5.02 -1.10
C ILE A 276 -10.30 5.52 0.32
N ASN A 277 -11.00 4.73 1.14
CA ASN A 277 -11.25 5.03 2.55
C ASN A 277 -10.39 4.12 3.43
N ALA A 278 -9.29 4.65 3.98
CA ALA A 278 -8.39 3.92 4.86
C ALA A 278 -8.72 4.25 6.33
N LEU A 279 -9.37 3.33 7.05
CA LEU A 279 -9.85 3.54 8.42
C LEU A 279 -8.76 3.72 9.49
N ASN A 280 -7.52 3.31 9.20
CA ASN A 280 -6.38 3.39 10.12
C ASN A 280 -5.30 4.32 9.56
N LYS A 281 -4.20 3.77 9.02
CA LYS A 281 -3.11 4.51 8.39
C LYS A 281 -3.03 4.17 6.90
N LEU A 282 -2.88 5.19 6.06
CA LEU A 282 -2.40 5.05 4.69
C LEU A 282 -0.91 5.42 4.67
N ASN A 283 -0.04 4.50 4.25
CA ASN A 283 1.38 4.79 4.00
C ASN A 283 1.59 4.91 2.49
N VAL A 284 2.25 5.97 2.04
CA VAL A 284 2.63 6.18 0.64
C VAL A 284 4.11 6.46 0.61
N GLU A 285 4.90 5.52 0.10
CA GLU A 285 6.38 5.61 0.07
C GLU A 285 6.88 6.34 -1.17
N GLY A 286 6.07 6.40 -2.23
CA GLY A 286 6.31 7.19 -3.43
C GLY A 286 5.70 8.59 -3.37
N ALA A 287 5.70 9.29 -4.50
CA ALA A 287 5.08 10.61 -4.61
C ALA A 287 3.55 10.55 -4.48
N LEU A 288 2.97 11.43 -3.65
CA LEU A 288 1.53 11.64 -3.55
C LEU A 288 1.12 12.89 -4.34
N THR A 289 0.31 12.69 -5.38
CA THR A 289 -0.21 13.79 -6.23
C THR A 289 -1.72 13.89 -6.11
N ALA A 290 -2.21 14.93 -5.44
CA ALA A 290 -3.62 15.34 -5.54
C ALA A 290 -3.79 16.21 -6.80
N LYS A 291 -4.80 15.89 -7.63
CA LYS A 291 -5.17 16.70 -8.83
C LYS A 291 -6.12 17.85 -8.51
N THR A 292 -6.69 17.83 -7.32
CA THR A 292 -7.63 18.79 -6.73
C THR A 292 -7.09 19.15 -5.34
N ASP A 293 -7.96 19.64 -4.45
CA ASP A 293 -7.57 19.98 -3.08
C ASP A 293 -7.06 18.77 -2.29
N MET A 294 -6.12 19.03 -1.38
CA MET A 294 -5.67 18.11 -0.34
C MET A 294 -5.93 18.78 1.02
N GLN A 295 -6.73 18.14 1.87
CA GLN A 295 -7.00 18.62 3.23
C GLN A 295 -6.29 17.72 4.24
N VAL A 296 -5.53 18.33 5.16
CA VAL A 296 -4.86 17.66 6.27
C VAL A 296 -5.44 18.23 7.56
N GLN A 297 -6.11 17.40 8.38
CA GLN A 297 -6.84 17.86 9.57
C GLN A 297 -5.96 18.15 10.78
N GLN A 298 -4.73 17.62 10.79
CA GLN A 298 -3.76 17.80 11.87
C GLN A 298 -2.48 18.45 11.28
N ASN A 299 -1.32 17.89 11.57
CA ASN A 299 -0.03 18.44 11.15
C ASN A 299 0.35 17.97 9.75
N LEU A 300 0.77 18.91 8.89
CA LEU A 300 1.48 18.63 7.64
C LEU A 300 2.96 18.98 7.84
N THR A 301 3.83 17.97 7.88
CA THR A 301 5.29 18.16 7.91
C THR A 301 5.86 17.97 6.52
N ILE A 302 6.55 18.98 6.00
CA ILE A 302 7.23 18.95 4.71
C ILE A 302 8.72 19.16 4.98
N ASN A 303 9.53 18.13 4.73
CA ASN A 303 11.00 18.19 4.91
C ASN A 303 11.73 18.86 3.73
N GLY A 304 11.02 19.06 2.60
CA GLY A 304 11.52 19.77 1.43
C GLY A 304 10.93 21.17 1.28
N ASN A 305 10.92 21.69 0.05
CA ASN A 305 10.42 23.04 -0.24
C ASN A 305 8.89 23.08 -0.32
N ILE A 306 8.29 24.18 0.16
CA ILE A 306 6.90 24.54 -0.11
C ILE A 306 6.86 25.52 -1.28
N ILE A 307 6.17 25.16 -2.37
CA ILE A 307 6.01 26.01 -3.56
C ILE A 307 4.52 26.28 -3.77
N ALA A 308 4.04 27.45 -3.37
CA ALA A 308 2.68 27.91 -3.63
C ALA A 308 2.64 28.76 -4.91
N LYS A 309 2.00 28.26 -5.97
CA LYS A 309 1.94 28.97 -7.28
C LYS A 309 1.08 30.25 -7.25
N ASN A 310 0.09 30.32 -6.36
CA ASN A 310 -0.85 31.44 -6.27
C ASN A 310 -0.62 32.26 -4.98
N GLN A 311 -0.90 31.66 -3.82
CA GLN A 311 -0.79 32.28 -2.50
C GLN A 311 -0.42 31.22 -1.46
N LEU A 312 0.43 31.60 -0.50
CA LEU A 312 0.61 30.89 0.76
C LEU A 312 -0.01 31.73 1.88
N GLN A 313 -0.95 31.16 2.62
CA GLN A 313 -1.54 31.76 3.82
C GLN A 313 -1.05 30.98 5.04
N ILE A 314 -0.60 31.70 6.06
CA ILE A 314 -0.19 31.17 7.36
C ILE A 314 -0.99 31.95 8.40
N GLU A 315 -1.88 31.27 9.11
CA GLU A 315 -2.73 31.89 10.15
C GLU A 315 -2.03 31.96 11.51
N GLY A 316 -1.03 31.11 11.72
CA GLY A 316 -0.16 31.11 12.90
C GLY A 316 1.14 31.88 12.69
N VAL A 317 2.19 31.48 13.42
CA VAL A 317 3.52 32.09 13.35
C VAL A 317 4.30 31.56 12.15
N LEU A 318 4.85 32.45 11.33
CA LEU A 318 5.92 32.14 10.40
C LEU A 318 7.28 32.39 11.09
N THR A 319 8.08 31.34 11.22
CA THR A 319 9.48 31.44 11.68
C THR A 319 10.42 31.09 10.53
N ALA A 320 11.14 32.09 10.00
CA ALA A 320 12.31 31.85 9.17
C ALA A 320 13.53 31.60 10.07
N LYS A 321 14.26 30.50 9.85
CA LYS A 321 15.51 30.19 10.59
C LYS A 321 16.75 30.91 10.04
N THR A 322 16.60 31.48 8.86
CA THR A 322 17.58 32.25 8.09
C THR A 322 16.87 33.49 7.56
N ASP A 323 17.33 34.05 6.44
CA ASP A 323 16.70 35.23 5.84
C ASP A 323 15.25 34.98 5.39
N LEU A 324 14.42 36.03 5.53
CA LEU A 324 13.09 36.14 4.93
C LEU A 324 13.12 37.21 3.83
N GLU A 325 13.21 36.78 2.57
CA GLU A 325 13.17 37.69 1.43
C GLU A 325 11.72 37.99 1.01
N VAL A 326 11.36 39.27 0.89
CA VAL A 326 10.06 39.72 0.39
C VAL A 326 10.26 40.62 -0.84
N GLN A 327 10.12 40.05 -2.04
CA GLN A 327 10.47 40.68 -3.32
C GLN A 327 9.60 41.89 -3.73
N LYS A 328 8.45 42.12 -3.07
CA LYS A 328 7.52 43.20 -3.41
C LYS A 328 7.22 44.09 -2.21
N LYS A 329 6.08 43.88 -1.55
CA LYS A 329 5.61 44.71 -0.43
C LYS A 329 5.52 43.87 0.83
N LEU A 330 6.30 44.23 1.84
CA LEU A 330 6.03 43.82 3.22
C LEU A 330 5.03 44.81 3.84
N THR A 331 3.98 44.31 4.50
CA THR A 331 3.05 45.12 5.30
C THR A 331 2.94 44.49 6.68
N VAL A 332 3.49 45.15 7.70
CA VAL A 332 3.34 44.75 9.10
C VAL A 332 2.28 45.62 9.73
N LYS A 333 1.20 45.00 10.26
CA LYS A 333 0.10 45.73 10.94
C LYS A 333 0.38 46.00 12.42
N GLY A 334 1.26 45.22 13.03
CA GLY A 334 1.73 45.39 14.41
C GLY A 334 3.06 46.13 14.49
N SER A 335 3.69 46.10 15.66
CA SER A 335 5.05 46.59 15.86
C SER A 335 6.09 45.70 15.18
N THR A 336 7.11 46.30 14.58
CA THR A 336 8.34 45.61 14.14
C THR A 336 9.48 45.98 15.09
N THR A 337 10.20 44.98 15.59
CA THR A 337 11.50 45.17 16.26
C THR A 337 12.61 44.85 15.27
N VAL A 338 13.64 45.69 15.21
CA VAL A 338 14.89 45.39 14.50
C VAL A 338 16.02 45.51 15.53
N GLU A 339 16.68 44.40 15.83
CA GLU A 339 17.71 44.34 16.89
C GLU A 339 19.08 44.86 16.43
N ALA A 340 19.29 44.93 15.11
CA ALA A 340 20.48 45.45 14.46
C ALA A 340 20.15 46.72 13.64
N ASN A 341 20.90 46.97 12.57
CA ASN A 341 20.71 48.16 11.74
C ASN A 341 19.51 48.02 10.78
N MET A 342 18.71 49.09 10.62
CA MET A 342 17.73 49.22 9.55
C MET A 342 18.28 50.12 8.44
N THR A 343 18.39 49.59 7.22
CA THR A 343 18.77 50.35 6.03
C THR A 343 17.56 50.54 5.11
N VAL A 344 17.11 51.77 4.94
CA VAL A 344 16.05 52.12 3.98
C VAL A 344 16.68 52.86 2.79
N LYS A 345 16.61 52.27 1.58
CA LYS A 345 17.18 52.87 0.36
C LYS A 345 16.29 53.93 -0.30
N GLY A 346 15.03 54.02 0.12
CA GLY A 346 14.05 55.00 -0.36
C GLY A 346 13.58 55.94 0.74
N ASN A 347 12.54 56.72 0.46
CA ASN A 347 11.97 57.65 1.42
C ASN A 347 11.33 56.91 2.60
N THR A 348 11.49 57.45 3.81
CA THR A 348 10.79 57.02 5.02
C THR A 348 9.80 58.10 5.42
N THR A 349 8.52 57.74 5.61
CA THR A 349 7.50 58.63 6.18
C THR A 349 7.21 58.17 7.60
N VAL A 350 7.22 59.10 8.56
CA VAL A 350 6.85 58.83 9.96
C VAL A 350 5.67 59.72 10.33
N GLU A 351 4.51 59.13 10.62
CA GLU A 351 3.26 59.87 10.88
C GLU A 351 3.22 60.56 12.25
N LYS A 352 4.16 60.23 13.15
CA LYS A 352 4.28 60.76 14.51
C LYS A 352 5.72 61.16 14.80
N PRO A 353 5.98 62.10 15.72
CA PRO A 353 7.34 62.50 16.06
C PRO A 353 8.22 61.32 16.47
N ILE A 354 9.42 61.24 15.90
CA ILE A 354 10.44 60.30 16.37
C ILE A 354 10.85 60.73 17.77
N LYS A 355 10.65 59.87 18.77
CA LYS A 355 11.19 60.08 20.12
C LYS A 355 12.69 59.79 20.13
N ILE A 356 13.48 60.76 19.70
CA ILE A 356 14.93 60.77 19.94
C ILE A 356 15.14 61.26 21.38
N PRO A 357 15.85 60.52 22.25
CA PRO A 357 16.30 61.05 23.54
C PRO A 357 17.41 62.09 23.32
N VAL A 358 17.01 63.36 23.14
CA VAL A 358 17.92 64.52 23.12
C VAL A 358 18.23 64.96 24.55
N ASN A 359 19.50 64.85 24.96
CA ASN A 359 19.90 64.95 26.37
C ASN A 359 20.36 66.34 26.86
N GLN A 360 20.54 67.35 26.00
CA GLN A 360 21.00 68.69 26.44
C GLN A 360 20.37 69.83 25.64
N ILE A 361 19.74 70.78 26.34
CA ILE A 361 19.39 72.11 25.85
C ILE A 361 20.41 73.09 26.45
N VAL A 362 21.00 73.95 25.62
CA VAL A 362 22.06 74.88 26.03
C VAL A 362 21.76 76.28 25.49
N ALA A 363 21.24 77.16 26.34
CA ALA A 363 20.93 78.55 25.98
C ALA A 363 20.85 79.47 27.21
N PHE A 364 21.36 80.69 27.15
CA PHE A 364 21.24 81.68 28.23
C PHE A 364 20.95 83.10 27.70
N SER A 365 20.38 83.94 28.56
CA SER A 365 20.23 85.38 28.37
C SER A 365 20.40 86.08 29.71
N VAL A 366 21.31 87.05 29.76
CA VAL A 366 21.64 87.82 30.97
C VAL A 366 21.71 89.31 30.67
N ALA A 367 21.49 90.14 31.69
CA ALA A 367 21.47 91.59 31.60
C ALA A 367 22.26 92.24 32.75
N LEU A 368 22.68 93.49 32.52
CA LEU A 368 23.23 94.32 33.58
C LEU A 368 22.14 94.74 34.56
N SER A 369 22.40 94.63 35.86
CA SER A 369 21.50 95.14 36.90
C SER A 369 21.87 96.55 37.38
N VAL A 370 23.09 97.00 37.13
CA VAL A 370 23.62 98.31 37.56
C VAL A 370 24.48 98.95 36.47
N ASN A 371 24.46 100.28 36.41
CA ASN A 371 25.30 101.07 35.52
C ASN A 371 26.78 100.87 35.86
N MET A 372 27.65 100.68 34.85
CA MET A 372 29.06 100.37 35.05
C MET A 372 29.99 101.29 34.26
N LYS A 373 30.87 102.02 34.96
CA LYS A 373 31.86 102.93 34.36
C LYS A 373 33.27 102.34 34.30
N GLY A 374 34.02 102.72 33.26
CA GLY A 374 35.41 102.32 33.05
C GLY A 374 35.57 100.84 32.69
N ALA A 375 36.81 100.37 32.59
CA ALA A 375 37.11 98.99 32.22
C ALA A 375 36.58 97.96 33.24
N LYS A 376 36.12 96.80 32.73
CA LYS A 376 35.66 95.63 33.48
C LYS A 376 35.99 94.36 32.68
N ASN A 377 36.86 93.50 33.21
CA ASN A 377 37.18 92.22 32.60
C ASN A 377 37.22 91.15 33.72
N PRO A 378 36.20 90.27 33.83
CA PRO A 378 34.95 90.22 33.06
C PRO A 378 33.95 91.34 33.43
N LEU A 379 32.98 91.57 32.55
CA LEU A 379 31.77 92.36 32.81
C LEU A 379 30.76 91.52 33.60
N GLN A 380 30.15 92.10 34.65
CA GLN A 380 29.22 91.38 35.54
C GLN A 380 27.76 91.61 35.17
N PHE A 381 27.05 90.55 34.83
CA PHE A 381 25.62 90.55 34.50
C PHE A 381 24.80 90.11 35.71
N GLY A 382 24.36 91.09 36.51
CA GLY A 382 23.63 90.83 37.76
C GLY A 382 22.18 90.36 37.60
N GLN A 383 21.63 90.33 36.38
CA GLN A 383 20.30 89.79 36.08
C GLN A 383 20.42 88.59 35.13
N VAL A 384 19.79 87.47 35.49
CA VAL A 384 19.68 86.29 34.62
C VAL A 384 18.23 86.17 34.16
N ASN A 385 17.99 86.26 32.85
CA ASN A 385 16.65 86.10 32.26
C ASN A 385 16.33 84.60 32.12
N TYR A 386 17.29 83.82 31.63
CA TYR A 386 17.28 82.35 31.64
C TYR A 386 18.70 81.78 31.48
N ASP A 387 18.91 80.56 31.96
CA ASP A 387 20.13 79.76 31.77
C ASP A 387 19.78 78.27 31.62
N MET A 388 19.28 77.90 30.44
CA MET A 388 18.93 76.53 30.07
C MET A 388 20.21 75.69 29.93
N GLY A 389 20.29 74.63 30.73
CA GLY A 389 21.50 73.82 30.92
C GLY A 389 22.40 74.31 32.07
N GLY A 390 22.19 75.54 32.57
CA GLY A 390 22.95 76.07 33.69
C GLY A 390 24.41 76.36 33.34
N HIS A 391 24.68 76.87 32.14
CA HIS A 391 26.03 77.03 31.59
C HIS A 391 26.59 78.45 31.70
N PHE A 392 25.80 79.43 32.17
CA PHE A 392 26.29 80.75 32.53
C PHE A 392 26.67 80.81 34.02
N LYS A 393 27.97 80.89 34.30
CA LYS A 393 28.55 80.79 35.64
C LYS A 393 29.02 82.15 36.17
N ASN A 394 28.94 82.28 37.50
CA ASN A 394 29.49 83.40 38.27
C ASN A 394 29.08 84.79 37.75
N ASN A 395 27.88 84.90 37.17
CA ASN A 395 27.33 86.11 36.55
C ASN A 395 28.27 86.78 35.52
N THR A 396 29.17 86.00 34.89
CA THR A 396 30.26 86.54 34.07
C THR A 396 30.58 85.70 32.83
N HIS A 397 30.62 84.37 32.93
CA HIS A 397 31.12 83.51 31.85
C HIS A 397 30.09 82.46 31.43
N PHE A 398 29.88 82.31 30.13
CA PHE A 398 29.37 81.06 29.57
C PHE A 398 30.50 80.02 29.51
N ILE A 399 30.21 78.76 29.85
CA ILE A 399 31.15 77.64 29.70
C ILE A 399 30.52 76.58 28.78
N ALA A 400 31.13 76.33 27.63
CA ALA A 400 30.61 75.38 26.64
C ALA A 400 30.59 73.94 27.20
N PRO A 401 29.43 73.27 27.32
CA PRO A 401 29.36 71.90 27.84
C PRO A 401 29.86 70.84 26.88
N ILE A 402 29.74 71.09 25.57
CA ILE A 402 30.09 70.16 24.50
C ILE A 402 30.78 70.89 23.36
N LYS A 403 31.51 70.13 22.55
CA LYS A 403 32.01 70.62 21.26
C LYS A 403 30.82 70.95 20.35
N GLY A 404 30.80 72.13 19.75
CA GLY A 404 29.65 72.56 18.97
C GLY A 404 29.80 73.92 18.29
N MET A 405 28.81 74.23 17.45
CA MET A 405 28.63 75.56 16.88
C MET A 405 27.68 76.35 17.79
N TYR A 406 28.18 77.46 18.34
CA TYR A 406 27.47 78.34 19.25
C TYR A 406 27.23 79.70 18.60
N LEU A 407 26.07 80.29 18.87
CA LEU A 407 25.76 81.68 18.56
C LEU A 407 25.76 82.49 19.85
N PHE A 408 26.41 83.65 19.82
CA PHE A 408 26.42 84.62 20.91
C PHE A 408 26.00 85.99 20.40
N THR A 409 25.20 86.72 21.18
CA THR A 409 24.81 88.10 20.91
C THR A 409 25.10 88.95 22.14
N MET A 410 25.85 90.04 21.97
CA MET A 410 25.86 91.14 22.92
C MET A 410 25.01 92.30 22.39
N CYS A 411 24.27 92.94 23.26
CA CYS A 411 23.59 94.22 23.03
C CYS A 411 24.01 95.14 24.18
N MET A 412 24.57 96.31 23.89
CA MET A 412 25.20 97.18 24.87
C MET A 412 24.87 98.65 24.61
N ARG A 413 24.64 99.42 25.68
CA ARG A 413 24.16 100.81 25.58
C ARG A 413 25.08 101.78 26.30
N HIS A 414 25.56 102.78 25.56
CA HIS A 414 26.42 103.82 26.14
C HIS A 414 25.61 104.78 27.02
N ASN A 415 26.13 105.09 28.21
CA ASN A 415 25.41 105.78 29.28
C ASN A 415 25.95 107.19 29.58
N THR A 416 27.22 107.47 29.30
CA THR A 416 27.87 108.73 29.71
C THR A 416 28.38 109.55 28.53
N GLY A 417 28.52 110.87 28.74
CA GLY A 417 29.03 111.81 27.73
C GLY A 417 30.52 112.12 27.86
N ASP A 418 31.25 111.38 28.71
CA ASP A 418 32.60 111.72 29.18
C ASP A 418 33.70 110.72 28.75
N GLY A 419 33.44 109.94 27.69
CA GLY A 419 34.46 109.15 27.00
C GLY A 419 33.87 108.02 26.15
N ASP A 420 34.67 107.48 25.22
CA ASP A 420 34.31 106.27 24.48
C ASP A 420 34.24 105.05 25.44
N VAL A 421 33.31 104.14 25.18
CA VAL A 421 33.23 102.80 25.81
C VAL A 421 33.14 101.74 24.71
N GLY A 422 33.60 100.53 24.97
CA GLY A 422 33.30 99.42 24.09
C GLY A 422 33.39 98.07 24.77
N TRP A 423 33.01 97.03 24.04
CA TRP A 423 32.85 95.67 24.58
C TRP A 423 33.41 94.62 23.64
N LYS A 424 34.18 93.67 24.18
CA LYS A 424 34.86 92.56 23.47
C LYS A 424 34.30 91.22 23.96
N LEU A 425 33.97 90.29 23.07
CA LEU A 425 33.82 88.87 23.48
C LEU A 425 35.20 88.23 23.60
N ARG A 426 35.53 87.87 24.84
CA ARG A 426 36.74 87.15 25.18
C ARG A 426 36.50 85.65 25.15
N LEU A 427 37.53 84.91 24.76
CA LEU A 427 37.61 83.46 24.80
C LEU A 427 38.65 83.07 25.86
N ASN A 428 38.33 82.15 26.77
CA ASN A 428 39.26 81.61 27.76
C ASN A 428 40.05 82.68 28.53
N ASP A 429 39.33 83.67 29.08
CA ASP A 429 39.83 84.78 29.88
C ASP A 429 40.71 85.82 29.12
N THR A 430 41.57 85.40 28.18
CA THR A 430 42.57 86.25 27.50
C THR A 430 42.35 86.45 26.00
N ASP A 431 41.83 85.47 25.28
CA ASP A 431 41.78 85.47 23.82
C ASP A 431 40.51 86.15 23.30
N PHE A 432 40.30 86.17 21.99
CA PHE A 432 39.13 86.76 21.35
C PHE A 432 38.28 85.69 20.67
N VAL A 433 36.97 85.72 20.87
CA VAL A 433 36.06 84.90 20.07
C VAL A 433 36.22 85.31 18.60
N ASN A 434 36.54 84.39 17.70
CA ASN A 434 36.74 84.67 16.27
C ASN A 434 37.71 85.83 15.95
N GLY A 435 38.83 85.97 16.68
CA GLY A 435 39.79 87.04 16.44
C GLY A 435 41.18 86.82 17.03
N THR A 436 42.10 87.72 16.71
CA THR A 436 43.44 87.82 17.31
C THR A 436 43.65 89.25 17.79
N ALA A 437 44.41 89.45 18.87
CA ALA A 437 44.63 90.76 19.48
C ALA A 437 45.08 91.82 18.46
N GLY A 438 44.35 92.94 18.36
CA GLY A 438 44.57 93.93 17.31
C GLY A 438 43.49 95.02 17.22
N ASP A 439 43.21 95.46 16.00
CA ASP A 439 42.17 96.46 15.70
C ASP A 439 40.77 95.83 15.46
N GLU A 440 39.76 96.67 15.19
CA GLU A 440 38.38 96.22 14.90
C GLU A 440 38.27 95.34 13.65
N LYS A 441 39.25 95.37 12.75
CA LYS A 441 39.27 94.54 11.55
C LYS A 441 39.83 93.14 11.83
N GLN A 442 40.73 93.03 12.81
CA GLN A 442 41.35 91.77 13.25
C GLN A 442 40.54 91.03 14.32
N GLU A 443 39.80 91.75 15.15
CA GLU A 443 38.94 91.20 16.19
C GLU A 443 37.45 91.31 15.77
N ARG A 444 36.84 90.24 15.23
CA ARG A 444 35.46 90.29 14.69
C ARG A 444 34.35 90.29 15.75
N SER A 445 34.69 90.51 17.02
CA SER A 445 33.87 90.20 18.19
C SER A 445 33.81 91.33 19.22
N TRP A 446 34.20 92.55 18.83
CA TRP A 446 34.01 93.74 19.64
C TRP A 446 33.33 94.87 18.87
N LEU A 447 32.96 95.91 19.63
CA LEU A 447 32.36 97.14 19.13
C LEU A 447 32.72 98.31 20.06
N ILE A 448 32.65 99.54 19.55
CA ILE A 448 32.85 100.80 20.30
C ILE A 448 31.61 101.67 20.17
N ALA A 449 31.17 102.27 21.28
CA ALA A 449 30.16 103.31 21.33
C ALA A 449 30.80 104.66 21.73
N LYS A 450 30.65 105.67 20.87
CA LYS A 450 31.19 107.02 21.08
C LYS A 450 30.14 108.02 21.54
N THR A 451 28.92 107.88 21.05
CA THR A 451 27.81 108.78 21.38
C THR A 451 27.03 108.25 22.59
N ALA A 452 26.76 109.10 23.57
CA ALA A 452 25.92 108.75 24.71
C ALA A 452 24.50 108.35 24.25
N GLY A 453 23.88 107.38 24.93
CA GLY A 453 22.53 106.89 24.62
C GLY A 453 22.43 105.92 23.44
N HIS A 454 23.50 105.73 22.66
CA HIS A 454 23.49 104.78 21.54
C HIS A 454 23.52 103.32 22.02
N MET A 455 22.66 102.49 21.44
CA MET A 455 22.73 101.03 21.53
C MET A 455 23.54 100.46 20.37
N ASN A 456 24.36 99.45 20.67
CA ASN A 456 25.16 98.74 19.69
C ASN A 456 25.07 97.24 19.98
N SER A 457 24.98 96.44 18.94
CA SER A 457 24.86 94.99 19.05
C SER A 457 25.88 94.27 18.17
N ARG A 458 26.34 93.11 18.63
CA ARG A 458 27.21 92.22 17.87
C ARG A 458 26.81 90.77 18.11
N THR A 459 26.48 90.09 17.01
CA THR A 459 26.27 88.64 17.00
C THR A 459 27.47 87.96 16.35
N VAL A 460 27.91 86.85 16.92
CA VAL A 460 28.95 85.99 16.35
C VAL A 460 28.50 84.53 16.40
N ILE A 461 28.87 83.76 15.38
CA ILE A 461 28.79 82.29 15.40
C ILE A 461 30.22 81.78 15.52
N THR A 462 30.49 80.90 16.46
CA THR A 462 31.83 80.38 16.73
C THR A 462 31.78 78.88 17.03
N PHE A 463 32.92 78.21 16.88
CA PHE A 463 33.09 76.81 17.25
C PHE A 463 33.85 76.75 18.56
N LEU A 464 33.24 76.15 19.59
CA LEU A 464 33.86 75.94 20.90
C LEU A 464 34.11 74.46 21.13
N GLN A 465 35.17 74.15 21.87
CA GLN A 465 35.37 72.86 22.53
C GLN A 465 34.61 72.82 23.86
N ALA A 466 34.42 71.62 24.40
CA ALA A 466 33.92 71.48 25.77
C ALA A 466 34.91 72.11 26.77
N GLY A 467 34.42 72.98 27.64
CA GLY A 467 35.21 73.70 28.64
C GLY A 467 35.62 75.12 28.23
N ASP A 468 35.50 75.50 26.95
CA ASP A 468 35.82 76.87 26.51
C ASP A 468 34.89 77.89 27.20
N LYS A 469 35.48 78.97 27.71
CA LYS A 469 34.78 80.08 28.36
C LYS A 469 34.55 81.23 27.39
N VAL A 470 33.36 81.81 27.39
CA VAL A 470 33.06 83.07 26.69
C VAL A 470 32.48 84.09 27.65
N HIS A 471 33.03 85.29 27.66
CA HIS A 471 32.52 86.41 28.46
C HIS A 471 32.66 87.74 27.72
N VAL A 472 32.04 88.79 28.26
CA VAL A 472 32.20 90.16 27.78
C VAL A 472 33.25 90.88 28.63
N GLU A 473 34.21 91.53 27.99
CA GLU A 473 35.03 92.59 28.59
C GLU A 473 34.48 93.96 28.17
N GLN A 474 34.48 94.92 29.09
CA GLN A 474 34.29 96.35 28.82
C GLN A 474 35.62 97.10 28.96
N PHE A 475 35.88 98.06 28.07
CA PHE A 475 37.05 98.93 28.10
C PHE A 475 36.67 100.38 27.71
N GLY A 476 37.60 101.32 27.87
CA GLY A 476 37.36 102.76 27.70
C GLY A 476 37.03 103.48 29.02
N SER A 477 36.82 104.79 28.97
CA SER A 477 36.49 105.63 30.14
C SER A 477 34.98 105.87 30.31
N GLY A 478 34.19 105.65 29.25
CA GLY A 478 32.73 105.77 29.27
C GLY A 478 32.03 104.72 30.16
N GLY A 479 30.70 104.83 30.23
CA GLY A 479 29.86 103.95 31.06
C GLY A 479 28.81 103.17 30.28
N ASN A 480 28.45 101.99 30.78
CA ASN A 480 27.38 101.14 30.24
C ASN A 480 26.09 101.30 31.05
N ASP A 481 24.95 101.26 30.37
CA ASP A 481 23.61 101.43 30.91
C ASP A 481 22.99 100.06 31.25
N ASN A 482 22.30 99.94 32.39
CA ASN A 482 21.59 98.74 32.79
C ASN A 482 20.22 98.58 32.12
N TYR A 483 19.66 99.63 31.52
CA TYR A 483 18.31 99.60 30.95
C TYR A 483 18.17 98.75 29.68
N SER A 484 19.26 98.48 28.94
CA SER A 484 19.19 97.78 27.64
C SER A 484 20.45 96.98 27.29
N SER A 485 21.27 96.61 28.26
CA SER A 485 22.55 95.93 28.03
C SER A 485 22.53 94.49 28.53
N GLY A 486 22.80 93.55 27.62
CA GLY A 486 22.73 92.13 27.86
C GLY A 486 23.60 91.29 26.94
N PHE A 487 23.73 90.02 27.32
CA PHE A 487 24.55 89.02 26.65
C PHE A 487 23.80 87.69 26.63
N GLU A 488 23.74 87.08 25.45
CA GLU A 488 22.95 85.90 25.17
C GLU A 488 23.77 84.88 24.39
N GLY A 489 23.45 83.61 24.53
CA GLY A 489 24.05 82.56 23.70
C GLY A 489 23.24 81.28 23.65
N ILE A 490 23.43 80.52 22.57
CA ILE A 490 22.73 79.26 22.29
C ILE A 490 23.61 78.29 21.50
N LEU A 491 23.50 76.99 21.79
CA LEU A 491 24.03 75.94 20.94
C LEU A 491 23.15 75.78 19.70
N LEU A 492 23.71 76.02 18.51
CA LEU A 492 23.01 75.80 17.25
C LEU A 492 23.09 74.33 16.80
N GLN A 493 24.26 73.72 16.96
CA GLN A 493 24.54 72.36 16.49
C GLN A 493 25.60 71.70 17.38
N ALA A 494 25.23 70.62 18.05
CA ALA A 494 26.19 69.70 18.68
C ALA A 494 27.05 69.04 17.60
N LEU A 495 28.36 68.96 17.83
CA LEU A 495 29.31 68.28 16.94
C LEU A 495 29.93 67.10 17.69
N THR A 496 29.64 65.90 17.20
CA THR A 496 30.30 64.64 17.61
C THR A 496 31.73 64.60 17.08
#